data_AF-A0A965GRM5-F1
#
_entry.id   AF-A0A965GRM5-F1
#
_cell.length_a   1.000
_cell.length_b   1.000
_cell.length_c   1.000
_cell.angle_alpha   90.00
_cell.angle_beta   90.00
_cell.angle_gamma   90.00
#
_symmetry.space_group_name_H-M   'P 1'
#
loop_
_entity.id
_entity.type
_entity.pdbx_description
1 polymer ?
#
loop_
_entity_poly.entity_id
_entity_poly.type
_entity_poly.pdbx_seq_one_letter_code
_entity_poly.pdbx_strand_id
1 'polypeptide(L)'
;MRTFFPYLLFAAVIGYWIYASPTGASYPKIKEMIAGGAVASVTLTETEIRAEGTDGVTYESRLPKDDPALIATLDAAGVPY
;
A
#
# COMPACT_ATOMS: atom_id res chain seq x y z
N MET A 1 4.52 46.50 -10.70
CA MET A 1 3.39 45.61 -10.38
C MET A 1 3.87 44.17 -10.50
N ARG A 2 3.76 43.38 -9.43
CA ARG A 2 4.28 42.01 -9.32
C ARG A 2 3.44 41.06 -10.18
N THR A 3 4.07 40.44 -11.17
CA THR A 3 3.47 39.38 -11.98
C THR A 3 3.59 38.06 -11.20
N PHE A 4 2.45 37.47 -10.84
CA PHE A 4 2.38 36.21 -10.13
C PHE A 4 2.81 35.05 -11.04
N PHE A 5 3.75 34.24 -10.56
CA PHE A 5 4.11 32.95 -11.15
C PHE A 5 3.01 31.93 -10.86
N PRO A 6 2.43 31.25 -11.86
CA PRO A 6 1.68 30.03 -11.62
C PRO A 6 2.62 28.83 -11.75
N TYR A 7 3.32 28.46 -10.67
CA TYR A 7 3.87 27.09 -10.56
C TYR A 7 2.79 26.17 -9.98
N LEU A 8 1.74 25.96 -10.77
CA LEU A 8 0.90 24.78 -10.68
C LEU A 8 1.57 23.72 -11.55
N LEU A 9 1.96 22.58 -10.95
CA LEU A 9 1.96 21.22 -11.53
C LEU A 9 2.92 20.31 -10.72
N PHE A 10 2.58 20.06 -9.47
CA PHE A 10 3.00 18.85 -8.77
C PHE A 10 1.75 18.22 -8.17
N ALA A 11 1.00 17.50 -8.99
CA ALA A 11 -0.01 16.58 -8.48
C ALA A 11 -0.18 15.43 -9.46
N ALA A 12 0.51 14.34 -9.12
CA ALA A 12 0.07 12.97 -9.32
C ALA A 12 -0.40 12.60 -10.75
N VAL A 13 0.58 12.32 -11.60
CA VAL A 13 0.40 11.21 -12.53
C VAL A 13 0.43 9.92 -11.71
N ILE A 14 -0.40 8.94 -12.11
CA ILE A 14 -0.42 7.50 -11.80
C ILE A 14 -1.62 7.06 -10.94
N GLY A 15 -2.52 6.28 -11.57
CA GLY A 15 -3.36 5.31 -10.85
C GLY A 15 -4.82 5.18 -11.30
N TYR A 16 -5.08 4.99 -12.59
CA TYR A 16 -6.39 4.60 -13.12
C TYR A 16 -6.66 3.11 -12.83
N TRP A 17 -7.92 2.75 -12.49
CA TRP A 17 -8.51 1.43 -12.12
C TRP A 17 -8.26 0.99 -10.66
N ILE A 18 -9.20 1.08 -9.70
CA ILE A 18 -10.54 0.46 -9.53
C ILE A 18 -10.49 -1.08 -9.50
N TYR A 19 -10.09 -1.62 -8.34
CA TYR A 19 -10.72 -2.80 -7.73
C TYR A 19 -11.15 -2.38 -6.32
N ALA A 20 -12.42 -2.57 -5.99
CA ALA A 20 -13.05 -2.02 -4.79
C ALA A 20 -12.74 -2.87 -3.55
N SER A 21 -11.52 -2.78 -3.03
CA SER A 21 -11.30 -3.03 -1.61
C SER A 21 -11.71 -1.76 -0.84
N PRO A 22 -12.46 -1.87 0.27
CA PRO A 22 -13.09 -0.72 0.94
C PRO A 22 -12.09 0.32 1.45
N THR A 23 -10.79 0.04 1.42
CA THR A 23 -9.76 0.99 1.86
C THR A 23 -8.53 0.88 0.97
N GLY A 24 -8.45 1.75 -0.05
CA GLY A 24 -7.22 1.95 -0.84
C GLY A 24 -6.12 2.55 0.04
N ALA A 25 -5.42 1.70 0.79
CA ALA A 25 -4.28 2.10 1.60
C ALA A 25 -3.02 2.11 0.72
N SER A 26 -2.19 3.13 0.89
CA SER A 26 -0.90 3.18 0.22
C SER A 26 0.01 2.05 0.71
N TYR A 27 0.81 1.48 -0.18
CA TYR A 27 1.78 0.43 0.13
C TYR A 27 2.64 0.68 1.40
N PRO A 28 3.19 1.90 1.63
CA PRO A 28 3.93 2.19 2.87
C PRO A 28 3.09 2.01 4.14
N LYS A 29 1.81 2.39 4.10
CA LYS A 29 0.88 2.22 5.22
C LYS A 29 0.64 0.74 5.50
N ILE A 30 0.50 -0.09 4.46
CA ILE A 30 0.37 -1.54 4.62
C ILE A 30 1.63 -2.12 5.27
N LYS A 31 2.84 -1.69 4.88
CA LYS A 31 4.09 -2.13 5.53
C LYS A 31 4.16 -1.73 7.00
N GLU A 32 3.73 -0.51 7.34
CA GLU A 32 3.66 -0.06 8.75
C GLU A 32 2.67 -0.92 9.55
N MET A 33 1.52 -1.27 8.96
CA MET A 33 0.53 -2.12 9.62
C MET A 33 1.03 -3.56 9.82
N ILE A 34 1.74 -4.12 8.84
CA ILE A 34 2.40 -5.44 8.97
C ILE A 34 3.44 -5.39 10.10
N ALA A 35 4.32 -4.40 10.07
CA ALA A 35 5.36 -4.24 11.10
C ALA A 35 4.78 -3.97 12.50
N GLY A 36 3.63 -3.31 12.57
CA GLY A 36 2.89 -3.04 13.81
C GLY A 36 1.99 -4.19 14.28
N GLY A 37 1.91 -5.30 13.55
CA GLY A 37 1.06 -6.46 13.91
C GLY A 37 -0.44 -6.19 13.77
N ALA A 38 -0.85 -5.16 13.03
CA ALA A 38 -2.25 -4.83 12.78
C ALA A 38 -2.84 -5.64 11.61
N VAL A 39 -2.08 -6.60 11.07
CA VAL A 39 -2.44 -7.43 9.92
C VAL A 39 -2.48 -8.90 10.36
N ALA A 40 -3.60 -9.56 10.12
CA ALA A 40 -3.84 -10.95 10.43
C ALA A 40 -3.34 -11.89 9.32
N SER A 41 -3.47 -11.48 8.06
CA SER A 41 -2.98 -12.24 6.91
C SER A 41 -2.69 -11.32 5.73
N VAL A 42 -1.85 -11.78 4.82
CA VAL A 42 -1.54 -11.09 3.58
C VAL A 42 -1.79 -12.04 2.42
N THR A 43 -2.08 -11.49 1.26
CA THR A 43 -2.16 -12.21 -0.01
C THR A 43 -1.38 -11.39 -1.02
N LEU A 44 -0.36 -12.01 -1.58
CA LEU A 44 0.51 -11.41 -2.59
C LEU A 44 0.11 -11.92 -3.98
N THR A 45 -0.16 -11.01 -4.91
CA THR A 45 -0.24 -11.31 -6.33
C THR A 45 0.95 -10.70 -7.05
N GLU A 46 1.11 -10.98 -8.35
CA GLU A 46 2.23 -10.46 -9.15
C GLU A 46 2.31 -8.91 -9.17
N THR A 47 1.19 -8.22 -8.93
CA THR A 47 1.09 -6.76 -9.03
C THR A 47 0.42 -6.08 -7.85
N GLU A 48 -0.13 -6.84 -6.91
CA GLU A 48 -0.95 -6.31 -5.82
C GLU A 48 -0.63 -7.01 -4.50
N ILE A 49 -0.77 -6.27 -3.42
CA ILE A 49 -0.75 -6.77 -2.07
C ILE A 49 -2.10 -6.50 -1.44
N ARG A 50 -2.68 -7.54 -0.87
CA ARG A 50 -3.88 -7.46 -0.06
C ARG A 50 -3.53 -7.86 1.36
N ALA A 51 -3.79 -6.97 2.32
CA ALA A 51 -3.55 -7.21 3.73
C ALA A 51 -4.89 -7.22 4.47
N GLU A 52 -5.19 -8.31 5.16
CA GLU A 52 -6.34 -8.43 6.03
C GLU A 52 -5.96 -7.93 7.42
N GLY A 53 -6.56 -6.83 7.85
CA GLY A 53 -6.36 -6.29 9.17
C GLY A 53 -6.98 -7.16 10.25
N THR A 54 -6.44 -7.12 11.47
CA THR A 54 -7.03 -7.81 12.64
C THR A 54 -8.39 -7.25 13.02
N ASP A 55 -8.71 -6.05 12.54
CA ASP A 55 -10.01 -5.38 12.64
C ASP A 55 -11.05 -5.92 11.64
N GLY A 56 -10.68 -6.88 10.78
CA GLY A 56 -11.52 -7.42 9.72
C GLY A 56 -11.62 -6.52 8.49
N VAL A 57 -10.81 -5.45 8.42
CA VAL A 57 -10.76 -4.56 7.27
C VAL A 57 -9.69 -5.03 6.30
N THR A 58 -10.04 -5.17 5.03
CA THR A 58 -9.09 -5.51 3.98
C THR A 58 -8.51 -4.26 3.33
N TYR A 59 -7.18 -4.17 3.35
CA TYR A 59 -6.39 -3.12 2.72
C TYR A 59 -5.74 -3.67 1.45
N GLU A 60 -5.81 -2.90 0.37
CA GLU A 60 -5.21 -3.30 -0.91
C GLU A 60 -4.37 -2.18 -1.47
N SER A 61 -3.22 -2.55 -2.02
CA SER A 61 -2.34 -1.63 -2.72
C SER A 61 -1.61 -2.31 -3.86
N ARG A 62 -1.13 -1.49 -4.80
CA ARG A 62 -0.25 -1.97 -5.85
C ARG A 62 1.07 -2.39 -5.24
N LEU A 63 1.47 -3.64 -5.50
CA LEU A 63 2.78 -4.13 -5.13
C LEU A 63 3.81 -3.48 -6.07
N PRO A 64 4.82 -2.77 -5.56
CA PRO A 64 5.93 -2.34 -6.40
C PRO A 64 6.63 -3.57 -6.97
N LYS A 65 6.86 -3.56 -8.27
CA LYS A 65 7.65 -4.58 -8.95
C LYS A 65 9.05 -4.57 -8.28
N ASP A 66 9.43 -5.69 -7.67
CA ASP A 66 10.71 -5.87 -6.94
C ASP A 66 10.81 -5.21 -5.55
N ASP A 67 10.00 -5.63 -4.56
CA ASP A 67 10.30 -5.42 -3.14
C ASP A 67 10.64 -6.74 -2.42
N PRO A 68 11.90 -7.24 -2.55
CA PRO A 68 12.33 -8.45 -1.84
C PRO A 68 12.34 -8.28 -0.31
N ALA A 69 12.35 -7.04 0.20
CA ALA A 69 12.26 -6.77 1.63
C ALA A 69 10.83 -6.96 2.17
N LEU A 70 9.82 -7.07 1.31
CA LEU A 70 8.45 -7.34 1.74
C LEU A 70 8.33 -8.72 2.38
N ILE A 71 8.86 -9.76 1.73
CA ILE A 71 8.85 -11.14 2.23
C ILE A 71 9.53 -11.20 3.60
N ALA A 72 10.73 -10.60 3.72
CA ALA A 72 11.44 -10.50 5.00
C ALA A 72 10.64 -9.75 6.08
N THR A 73 9.86 -8.73 5.70
CA THR A 73 9.00 -8.00 6.64
C THR A 73 7.83 -8.86 7.12
N LEU A 74 7.23 -9.65 6.22
CA LEU A 74 6.12 -10.54 6.55
C LEU A 74 6.59 -11.70 7.45
N ASP A 75 7.73 -12.32 7.13
CA ASP A 75 8.37 -13.33 7.97
C ASP A 75 8.73 -12.77 9.36
N ALA A 76 9.33 -11.58 9.41
CA ALA A 76 9.69 -10.93 10.67
C ALA A 76 8.46 -10.58 11.53
N ALA A 77 7.35 -10.22 10.89
CA ALA A 77 6.08 -9.95 11.56
C ALA A 77 5.31 -11.22 11.92
N GLY A 78 5.73 -12.40 11.44
CA GLY A 78 5.01 -13.66 11.63
C GLY A 78 3.62 -13.68 10.99
N VAL A 79 3.42 -12.84 9.97
CA VAL A 79 2.14 -12.71 9.28
C VAL A 79 2.08 -13.78 8.18
N PRO A 80 1.01 -14.59 8.08
CA PRO A 80 0.85 -15.53 6.98
C PRO A 80 0.59 -14.79 5.66
N TYR A 81 1.27 -15.21 4.57
CA TYR A 81 1.20 -14.56 3.25
C TYR A 81 1.21 -15.55 2.08
#